data_AF-A0AAD2ABJ2-F1
#
_entry.id   AF-A0AAD2ABJ2-F1
#
_cell.length_a   1.000
_cell.length_b   1.000
_cell.length_c   1.000
_cell.angle_alpha   90.00
_cell.angle_beta   90.00
_cell.angle_gamma   90.00
#
_symmetry.space_group_name_H-M   'P 1'
#
loop_
_entity.id
_entity.type
_entity.pdbx_description
1 polymer ?
#
loop_
_entity_poly.entity_id
_entity_poly.type
_entity_poly.pdbx_seq_one_letter_code
_entity_poly.pdbx_strand_id
1 'polypeptide(L)'
;MKNSLLSTPSFQPSSTTLFMFEKVKALPTSLDWRARRAVTPVQDQGQCGSCWVFGAVAATEGLVKIKTRNLVSLSEQQIIDCTSTSDACNGGWMEQFYKDGTLTSKCGTDLNHIAVVVGYGTSIDGTKYWILKNSWGPDWGEKGYIRVQRGIKAREGMCGIAEHASYPTK
;
A
#
# COMPACT_ATOMS: atom_id res chain seq x y z
N MET A 1 -29.60 55.65 -12.66
CA MET A 1 -28.43 54.92 -13.18
C MET A 1 -28.43 53.54 -12.55
N LYS A 2 -28.22 52.50 -13.36
CA LYS A 2 -28.25 51.07 -13.00
C LYS A 2 -26.97 50.70 -12.22
N ASN A 3 -27.10 49.78 -11.26
CA ASN A 3 -26.15 48.68 -10.96
C ASN A 3 -26.76 47.86 -9.82
N SER A 4 -27.48 46.76 -10.09
CA SER A 4 -26.97 45.44 -10.48
C SER A 4 -26.20 44.73 -9.36
N LEU A 5 -26.84 43.68 -8.88
CA LEU A 5 -26.46 42.67 -7.89
C LEU A 5 -25.05 42.09 -8.12
N LEU A 6 -24.43 41.55 -7.07
CA LEU A 6 -23.86 40.20 -7.07
C LEU A 6 -23.78 39.69 -5.62
N SER A 7 -24.79 38.91 -5.23
CA SER A 7 -24.76 38.04 -4.06
C SER A 7 -23.65 37.00 -4.24
N THR A 8 -22.82 36.80 -3.21
CA THR A 8 -21.82 35.74 -3.17
C THR A 8 -22.48 34.37 -3.32
N PRO A 9 -21.99 33.47 -4.21
CA PRO A 9 -22.54 32.14 -4.30
C PRO A 9 -22.12 31.35 -3.07
N SER A 10 -23.11 30.80 -2.35
CA SER A 10 -22.87 29.80 -1.33
C SER A 10 -22.29 28.55 -1.99
N PHE A 11 -21.08 28.17 -1.57
CA PHE A 11 -20.43 26.95 -2.01
C PHE A 11 -21.16 25.77 -1.37
N GLN A 12 -22.08 25.15 -2.11
CA GLN A 12 -22.65 23.87 -1.69
C GLN A 12 -21.58 22.79 -1.89
N PRO A 13 -21.22 21.99 -0.86
CA PRO A 13 -20.32 20.88 -1.05
C PRO A 13 -21.01 19.87 -1.97
N SER A 14 -20.51 19.79 -3.21
CA SER A 14 -20.88 18.75 -4.16
C SER A 14 -20.64 17.39 -3.52
N SER A 15 -21.68 16.56 -3.59
CA SER A 15 -21.69 15.15 -3.19
C SER A 15 -20.33 14.48 -3.37
N THR A 16 -19.78 13.98 -2.26
CA THR A 16 -18.57 13.17 -2.18
C THR A 16 -18.75 11.93 -3.04
N THR A 17 -18.44 12.03 -4.32
CA THR A 17 -18.35 10.86 -5.19
C THR A 17 -17.07 10.15 -4.80
N LEU A 18 -17.23 9.16 -3.93
CA LEU A 18 -16.20 8.21 -3.54
C LEU A 18 -15.52 7.69 -4.82
N PHE A 19 -14.24 7.96 -5.00
CA PHE A 19 -13.40 7.27 -5.97
C PHE A 19 -13.29 5.80 -5.54
N MET A 20 -14.32 5.01 -5.78
CA MET A 20 -14.27 3.57 -5.62
C MET A 20 -15.06 2.91 -6.74
N PHE A 21 -14.32 2.14 -7.53
CA PHE A 21 -14.76 1.28 -8.62
C PHE A 21 -15.23 1.98 -9.91
N GLU A 22 -14.28 2.29 -10.80
CA GLU A 22 -14.52 1.87 -12.19
C GLU A 22 -14.90 0.38 -12.13
N LYS A 23 -15.98 -0.01 -12.82
CA LYS A 23 -16.53 -1.36 -12.81
C LYS A 23 -15.46 -2.39 -13.20
N VAL A 24 -14.73 -2.91 -12.21
CA VAL A 24 -13.77 -3.97 -12.42
C VAL A 24 -14.57 -5.24 -12.72
N LYS A 25 -14.49 -5.69 -13.98
CA LYS A 25 -15.05 -6.96 -14.45
C LYS A 25 -14.48 -8.09 -13.59
N ALA A 26 -15.33 -9.08 -13.28
CA ALA A 26 -15.05 -10.28 -12.46
C ALA A 26 -13.56 -10.47 -12.10
N LEU A 27 -13.20 -10.04 -10.89
CA LEU A 27 -11.85 -10.23 -10.36
C LEU A 27 -11.61 -11.72 -10.05
N PRO A 28 -10.38 -12.22 -10.21
CA PRO A 28 -10.05 -13.57 -9.78
C PRO A 28 -10.22 -13.70 -8.27
N THR A 29 -10.45 -14.92 -7.77
CA THR A 29 -10.59 -15.19 -6.33
C THR A 29 -9.26 -15.03 -5.58
N SER A 30 -8.14 -15.15 -6.29
CA SER A 30 -6.79 -14.86 -5.81
C SER A 30 -5.96 -14.16 -6.89
N LEU A 31 -5.01 -13.35 -6.44
CA LEU A 31 -4.04 -12.69 -7.29
C LEU A 31 -2.70 -12.65 -6.55
N ASP A 32 -1.62 -13.00 -7.24
CA ASP A 32 -0.27 -12.86 -6.73
C ASP A 32 0.63 -12.26 -7.83
N TRP A 33 1.07 -11.01 -7.65
CA TRP A 33 1.94 -10.35 -8.61
C TRP A 33 3.35 -10.96 -8.66
N ARG A 34 3.77 -11.70 -7.62
CA ARG A 34 5.05 -12.44 -7.61
C ARG A 34 5.02 -13.56 -8.65
N ALA A 35 3.91 -14.30 -8.71
CA ALA A 35 3.69 -15.34 -9.71
C ALA A 35 3.69 -14.78 -11.15
N ARG A 36 3.35 -13.49 -11.30
CA ARG A 36 3.39 -12.75 -12.58
C ARG A 36 4.73 -12.07 -12.85
N ARG A 37 5.75 -12.31 -12.02
CA ARG A 37 7.08 -11.69 -12.09
C ARG A 37 7.01 -10.16 -12.12
N ALA A 38 6.08 -9.58 -11.35
CA ALA A 38 5.87 -8.13 -11.22
C ALA A 38 6.20 -7.60 -9.83
N VAL A 39 7.04 -8.33 -9.10
CA VAL A 39 7.53 -7.97 -7.78
C VAL A 39 9.02 -8.27 -7.75
N THR A 40 9.84 -7.28 -7.44
CA THR A 40 11.29 -7.40 -7.22
C THR A 40 11.59 -8.18 -5.93
N PRO A 41 12.83 -8.67 -5.72
CA PRO A 41 13.25 -9.27 -4.45
C PRO A 41 12.93 -8.39 -3.23
N VAL A 42 12.80 -9.02 -2.06
CA VAL A 42 12.59 -8.30 -0.80
C VAL A 42 13.87 -7.57 -0.41
N GLN A 43 13.71 -6.30 -0.05
CA GLN A 43 14.78 -5.42 0.39
C GLN A 43 14.73 -5.21 1.90
N ASP A 44 15.77 -4.59 2.45
CA ASP A 44 15.89 -4.26 3.87
C ASP A 44 16.18 -2.77 4.04
N GLN A 45 15.30 -2.05 4.73
CA GLN A 45 15.44 -0.63 5.03
C GLN A 45 16.45 -0.36 6.16
N GLY A 46 16.88 -1.40 6.88
CA GLY A 46 17.76 -1.29 8.03
C GLY A 46 17.17 -0.42 9.14
N GLN A 47 18.00 0.43 9.72
CA GLN A 47 17.61 1.35 10.81
C GLN A 47 17.05 2.68 10.29
N CYS A 48 16.80 2.81 8.99
CA CYS A 48 16.23 4.01 8.41
C CYS A 48 14.69 3.88 8.39
N GLY A 49 13.97 4.89 8.90
CA GLY A 49 12.52 5.04 8.77
C GLY A 49 12.11 5.43 7.33
N SER A 50 12.45 4.59 6.36
CA SER A 50 12.24 4.81 4.93
C SER A 50 11.18 3.90 4.32
N CYS A 51 10.36 3.23 5.15
CA CYS A 51 9.27 2.35 4.70
C CYS A 51 8.36 2.99 3.65
N TRP A 52 8.15 4.31 3.75
CA TRP A 52 7.41 5.11 2.79
C TRP A 52 8.01 5.09 1.37
N VAL A 53 9.34 5.11 1.24
CA VAL A 53 10.05 4.99 -0.04
C VAL A 53 9.97 3.57 -0.57
N PHE A 54 10.29 2.58 0.27
CA PHE A 54 10.23 1.17 -0.11
C PHE A 54 8.83 0.79 -0.60
N GLY A 55 7.79 1.34 0.04
CA GLY A 55 6.40 1.21 -0.39
C GLY A 55 6.15 1.79 -1.79
N ALA A 56 6.49 3.05 -1.98
CA ALA A 56 6.27 3.76 -3.24
C ALA A 56 7.07 3.15 -4.41
N VAL A 57 8.33 2.78 -4.17
CA VAL A 57 9.21 2.15 -5.15
C VAL A 57 8.65 0.80 -5.58
N ALA A 58 8.33 -0.10 -4.64
CA ALA A 58 7.81 -1.41 -5.01
C ALA A 58 6.48 -1.34 -5.79
N ALA A 59 5.60 -0.40 -5.47
CA ALA A 59 4.38 -0.16 -6.27
C ALA A 59 4.71 0.33 -7.69
N THR A 60 5.70 1.22 -7.83
CA THR A 60 6.15 1.76 -9.11
C THR A 60 6.82 0.70 -9.97
N GLU A 61 7.68 -0.14 -9.40
CA GLU A 61 8.31 -1.28 -10.09
C GLU A 61 7.26 -2.24 -10.67
N GLY A 62 6.22 -2.55 -9.88
CA GLY A 62 5.10 -3.37 -10.33
C GLY A 62 4.37 -2.73 -11.52
N LEU A 63 4.06 -1.43 -11.44
CA LEU A 63 3.45 -0.69 -12.54
C LEU A 63 4.34 -0.66 -13.80
N VAL A 64 5.63 -0.42 -13.65
CA VAL A 64 6.61 -0.45 -14.75
C VAL A 64 6.60 -1.83 -15.40
N LYS A 65 6.63 -2.93 -14.63
CA LYS A 65 6.53 -4.28 -15.19
C LYS A 65 5.22 -4.48 -15.95
N ILE A 66 4.10 -4.06 -15.38
CA ILE A 66 2.77 -4.23 -16.00
C ILE A 66 2.71 -3.50 -17.35
N LYS A 67 3.21 -2.26 -17.41
CA LYS A 67 3.13 -1.41 -18.61
C LYS A 67 4.17 -1.74 -19.66
N THR A 68 5.40 -2.06 -19.25
CA THR A 68 6.55 -2.18 -20.15
C THR A 68 6.99 -3.62 -20.40
N ARG A 69 6.46 -4.59 -19.63
CA ARG A 69 6.92 -5.98 -19.57
C ARG A 69 8.34 -6.17 -19.02
N ASN A 70 9.04 -5.10 -18.64
CA ASN A 70 10.37 -5.15 -18.05
C ASN A 70 10.28 -4.92 -16.54
N LEU A 71 10.80 -5.86 -15.75
CA LEU A 71 10.91 -5.67 -14.31
C LEU A 71 12.26 -5.01 -14.07
N VAL A 72 12.25 -3.85 -13.45
CA VAL A 72 13.44 -3.07 -13.13
C VAL A 72 13.44 -2.86 -11.63
N SER A 73 14.59 -3.07 -10.99
CA SER A 73 14.81 -2.65 -9.62
C SER A 73 15.13 -1.16 -9.64
N LEU A 74 14.31 -0.34 -9.00
CA LEU A 74 14.52 1.10 -8.88
C LEU A 74 15.31 1.40 -7.59
N SER A 75 15.82 2.63 -7.48
CA SER A 75 16.65 3.04 -6.34
C SER A 75 15.81 3.77 -5.29
N GLU A 76 15.63 3.16 -4.13
CA GLU A 76 15.07 3.84 -2.95
C GLU A 76 15.97 5.01 -2.53
N GLN A 77 17.29 4.81 -2.55
CA GLN A 77 18.27 5.82 -2.15
C GLN A 77 18.15 7.12 -2.97
N GLN A 78 17.91 7.02 -4.29
CA GLN A 78 17.71 8.20 -5.13
C GLN A 78 16.54 9.06 -4.63
N ILE A 79 15.45 8.44 -4.20
CA ILE A 79 14.28 9.16 -3.68
C ILE A 79 14.60 9.75 -2.30
N ILE A 80 15.29 9.00 -1.44
CA ILE A 80 15.73 9.47 -0.12
C ILE A 80 16.63 10.71 -0.23
N ASP A 81 17.56 10.71 -1.18
CA ASP A 81 18.55 11.80 -1.35
C ASP A 81 17.95 13.06 -1.97
N CYS A 82 16.96 12.91 -2.86
CA CYS A 82 16.48 14.00 -3.71
C CYS A 82 15.14 14.61 -3.27
N THR A 83 14.45 13.99 -2.32
CA THR A 83 13.21 14.52 -1.76
C THR A 83 13.50 15.62 -0.73
N SER A 84 12.91 16.81 -0.90
CA SER A 84 12.99 17.89 0.09
C SER A 84 11.77 17.95 1.02
N THR A 85 10.78 17.07 0.82
CA THR A 85 9.45 17.14 1.43
C THR A 85 9.16 16.00 2.41
N SER A 86 10.16 15.18 2.72
CA SER A 86 10.04 14.03 3.63
C SER A 86 11.29 13.93 4.48
N ASP A 87 11.14 13.60 5.76
CA ASP A 87 12.26 13.55 6.71
C ASP A 87 13.18 12.33 6.53
N ALA A 88 13.37 11.84 5.29
CA ALA A 88 14.23 10.72 4.91
C ALA A 88 14.07 9.49 5.81
N CYS A 89 14.98 9.31 6.78
CA CYS A 89 15.01 8.21 7.73
C CYS A 89 14.25 8.45 9.05
N ASN A 90 13.67 9.62 9.27
CA ASN A 90 12.96 9.92 10.52
C ASN A 90 11.48 9.45 10.50
N GLY A 91 11.05 8.70 9.47
CA GLY A 91 9.67 8.24 9.31
C GLY A 91 9.39 6.81 9.78
N GLY A 92 8.74 6.68 10.94
CA GLY A 92 8.06 5.45 11.39
C GLY A 92 8.95 4.31 11.89
N TRP A 93 8.59 3.73 13.04
CA TRP A 93 9.17 2.51 13.61
C TRP A 93 8.05 1.54 13.96
N MET A 94 8.20 0.25 13.64
CA MET A 94 7.21 -0.77 14.00
C MET A 94 7.84 -2.06 14.51
N GLU A 95 7.03 -2.74 15.33
CA GLU A 95 7.40 -3.78 16.27
C GLU A 95 7.73 -5.14 15.61
N GLN A 96 8.64 -5.86 16.24
CA GLN A 96 9.48 -6.91 15.65
C GLN A 96 8.88 -8.34 15.65
N PHE A 97 7.56 -8.54 15.66
CA PHE A 97 7.01 -9.88 15.97
C PHE A 97 5.93 -10.38 15.01
N TYR A 98 6.35 -10.81 13.81
CA TYR A 98 5.58 -11.72 12.96
C TYR A 98 6.54 -12.73 12.31
N LYS A 99 6.14 -14.01 12.30
CA LYS A 99 6.97 -15.12 11.82
C LYS A 99 6.32 -15.88 10.66
N ASP A 100 5.05 -16.25 10.80
CA ASP A 100 4.27 -16.91 9.75
C ASP A 100 2.76 -16.81 10.01
N GLY A 101 1.96 -17.23 9.04
CA GLY A 101 0.50 -17.34 9.19
C GLY A 101 -0.26 -16.13 8.67
N THR A 102 -1.58 -16.10 8.85
CA THR A 102 -2.33 -14.85 8.62
C THR A 102 -2.36 -14.07 9.92
N LEU A 103 -1.94 -12.82 9.90
CA LEU A 103 -2.10 -11.92 11.03
C LEU A 103 -3.60 -11.67 11.25
N THR A 104 -4.09 -12.24 12.35
CA THR A 104 -5.50 -12.20 12.81
C THR A 104 -5.65 -11.54 14.19
N SER A 105 -4.54 -11.16 14.84
CA SER A 105 -4.51 -10.55 16.18
C SER A 105 -4.63 -9.02 16.14
N LYS A 106 -4.82 -8.40 17.31
CA LYS A 106 -5.03 -6.95 17.48
C LYS A 106 -3.80 -6.16 16.99
N CYS A 107 -4.00 -5.38 15.95
CA CYS A 107 -3.20 -4.22 15.59
C CYS A 107 -4.08 -2.97 15.75
N GLY A 108 -3.50 -1.85 16.18
CA GLY A 108 -4.19 -0.56 16.23
C GLY A 108 -4.38 0.05 14.83
N THR A 109 -4.98 1.23 14.80
CA THR A 109 -5.07 2.09 13.60
C THR A 109 -4.03 3.21 13.62
N ASP A 110 -3.07 3.17 14.55
CA ASP A 110 -1.93 4.09 14.58
C ASP A 110 -0.96 3.69 13.45
N LEU A 111 -1.19 4.24 12.26
CA LEU A 111 -0.41 3.96 11.06
C LEU A 111 1.00 4.54 11.18
N ASN A 112 1.98 3.67 11.38
CA ASN A 112 3.39 4.04 11.53
C ASN A 112 4.33 3.28 10.58
N HIS A 113 3.82 2.38 9.73
CA HIS A 113 4.61 1.60 8.79
C HIS A 113 3.89 1.40 7.46
N ILE A 114 4.65 1.50 6.36
CA ILE A 114 4.15 1.30 5.00
C ILE A 114 4.65 -0.04 4.46
N ALA A 115 3.72 -0.86 3.99
CA ALA A 115 3.99 -2.08 3.25
C ALA A 115 3.12 -2.13 1.99
N VAL A 116 3.56 -2.87 0.96
CA VAL A 116 2.85 -2.90 -0.35
C VAL A 116 2.02 -4.15 -0.49
N VAL A 117 0.72 -3.97 -0.76
CA VAL A 117 -0.15 -5.09 -1.16
C VAL A 117 0.26 -5.58 -2.55
N VAL A 118 0.81 -6.79 -2.63
CA VAL A 118 1.24 -7.45 -3.88
C VAL A 118 0.32 -8.59 -4.30
N GLY A 119 -0.74 -8.84 -3.53
CA GLY A 119 -1.71 -9.88 -3.84
C GLY A 119 -2.78 -10.08 -2.80
N TYR A 120 -3.66 -11.02 -3.05
CA TYR A 120 -4.70 -11.47 -2.14
C TYR A 120 -5.08 -12.91 -2.44
N GLY A 121 -5.68 -13.56 -1.44
CA GLY A 121 -6.19 -14.92 -1.58
C GLY A 121 -7.21 -15.27 -0.53
N THR A 122 -7.49 -16.58 -0.47
CA THR A 122 -8.35 -17.22 0.51
C THR A 122 -7.67 -18.52 0.93
N SER A 123 -7.53 -18.73 2.23
CA SER A 123 -7.00 -19.96 2.84
C SER A 123 -8.03 -21.09 2.74
N ILE A 124 -7.59 -22.33 3.00
CA ILE A 124 -8.46 -23.52 2.89
C ILE A 124 -9.65 -23.49 3.86
N ASP A 125 -9.49 -22.83 5.00
CA ASP A 125 -10.51 -22.58 6.02
C ASP A 125 -11.49 -21.45 5.65
N GLY A 126 -11.34 -20.84 4.46
CA GLY A 126 -12.15 -19.72 4.01
C GLY A 126 -11.63 -18.34 4.46
N THR A 127 -10.52 -18.28 5.21
CA THR A 127 -9.95 -17.00 5.67
C THR A 127 -9.37 -16.21 4.49
N LYS A 128 -9.95 -15.05 4.19
CA LYS A 128 -9.45 -14.13 3.16
C LYS A 128 -8.25 -13.35 3.69
N TYR A 129 -7.25 -13.14 2.85
CA TYR A 129 -6.06 -12.36 3.21
C TYR A 129 -5.56 -11.46 2.08
N TRP A 130 -4.82 -10.43 2.46
CA TRP A 130 -3.88 -9.66 1.63
C TRP A 130 -2.48 -10.27 1.74
N ILE A 131 -1.67 -10.15 0.69
CA ILE A 131 -0.24 -10.48 0.71
C ILE A 131 0.51 -9.15 0.63
N LEU A 132 1.28 -8.82 1.66
CA LEU A 132 2.07 -7.60 1.71
C LEU A 132 3.56 -7.92 1.59
N LYS A 133 4.25 -7.20 0.71
CA LYS A 133 5.72 -7.14 0.67
C LYS A 133 6.18 -6.15 1.74
N ASN A 134 7.04 -6.61 2.64
CA ASN A 134 7.66 -5.77 3.66
C ASN A 134 9.09 -5.35 3.25
N SER A 135 9.70 -4.48 4.06
CA SER A 135 11.04 -3.90 3.85
C SER A 135 12.01 -4.22 5.01
N TRP A 136 11.84 -5.38 5.66
CA TRP A 136 12.68 -5.83 6.80
C TRP A 136 13.52 -7.06 6.46
N GLY A 137 13.88 -7.19 5.18
CA GLY A 137 14.69 -8.30 4.70
C GLY A 137 13.92 -9.63 4.51
N PRO A 138 14.54 -10.59 3.81
CA PRO A 138 13.91 -11.86 3.48
C PRO A 138 13.83 -12.83 4.66
N ASP A 139 14.60 -12.63 5.73
CA ASP A 139 14.59 -13.53 6.89
C ASP A 139 13.43 -13.26 7.85
N TRP A 140 12.75 -12.13 7.68
CA TRP A 140 11.58 -11.76 8.46
C TRP A 140 10.29 -12.34 7.86
N GLY A 141 9.37 -12.81 8.70
CA GLY A 141 8.05 -13.29 8.27
C GLY A 141 8.11 -14.43 7.23
N GLU A 142 7.18 -14.41 6.27
CA GLU A 142 7.09 -15.40 5.20
C GLU A 142 8.00 -15.03 4.03
N LYS A 143 9.33 -15.11 4.23
CA LYS A 143 10.36 -14.69 3.26
C LYS A 143 10.29 -13.20 2.91
N GLY A 144 10.08 -12.35 3.92
CA GLY A 144 9.89 -10.91 3.80
C GLY A 144 8.46 -10.46 3.49
N TYR A 145 7.49 -11.38 3.59
CA TYR A 145 6.08 -11.10 3.37
C TYR A 145 5.26 -11.33 4.62
N ILE A 146 4.10 -10.68 4.68
CA ILE A 146 3.07 -10.91 5.70
C ILE A 146 1.73 -11.09 5.03
N ARG A 147 0.93 -12.04 5.56
CA ARG A 147 -0.48 -12.18 5.20
C ARG A 147 -1.33 -11.47 6.24
N VAL A 148 -2.19 -10.55 5.83
CA VAL A 148 -3.07 -9.78 6.72
C VAL A 148 -4.52 -10.12 6.42
N GLN A 149 -5.33 -10.37 7.43
CA GLN A 149 -6.73 -10.75 7.24
C GLN A 149 -7.51 -9.66 6.46
N ARG A 150 -8.29 -10.11 5.47
CA ARG A 150 -9.05 -9.26 4.56
C ARG A 150 -10.55 -9.46 4.75
N GLY A 151 -11.32 -8.40 4.54
CA GLY A 151 -12.78 -8.46 4.58
C GLY A 151 -13.35 -8.60 5.99
N ILE A 152 -12.67 -8.01 6.97
CA ILE A 152 -13.20 -7.85 8.34
C ILE A 152 -14.27 -6.76 8.38
N LYS A 153 -15.01 -6.65 9.49
CA LYS A 153 -16.11 -5.68 9.64
C LYS A 153 -15.64 -4.22 9.77
N ALA A 154 -14.44 -3.99 10.29
CA ALA A 154 -13.87 -2.64 10.44
C ALA A 154 -13.63 -2.01 9.06
N ARG A 155 -14.02 -0.74 8.88
CA ARG A 155 -13.91 -0.03 7.59
C ARG A 155 -12.47 0.26 7.22
N GLU A 156 -11.66 0.50 8.24
CA GLU A 156 -10.23 0.73 8.24
C GLU A 156 -9.46 -0.52 7.78
N GLY A 157 -10.13 -1.69 7.78
CA GLY A 157 -9.49 -2.97 7.55
C GLY A 157 -8.61 -3.39 8.73
N MET A 158 -8.01 -4.58 8.62
CA MET A 158 -7.09 -5.04 9.65
C MET A 158 -5.83 -4.14 9.61
N CYS A 159 -5.45 -3.59 10.76
CA CYS A 159 -4.28 -2.70 10.91
C CYS A 159 -4.35 -1.38 10.11
N GLY A 160 -5.55 -0.85 9.87
CA GLY A 160 -5.72 0.38 9.09
C GLY A 160 -5.32 0.25 7.61
N ILE A 161 -5.17 -0.98 7.09
CA ILE A 161 -4.71 -1.26 5.72
C ILE A 161 -5.57 -0.60 4.63
N ALA A 162 -6.82 -0.25 4.94
CA ALA A 162 -7.74 0.41 4.03
C ALA A 162 -7.93 1.91 4.31
N GLU A 163 -7.18 2.51 5.24
CA GLU A 163 -7.30 3.95 5.57
C GLU A 163 -6.53 4.85 4.58
N HIS A 164 -5.25 4.53 4.32
CA HIS A 164 -4.34 5.38 3.52
C HIS A 164 -3.63 4.60 2.40
N ALA A 165 -4.42 3.91 1.56
CA ALA A 165 -3.90 3.23 0.38
C ALA A 165 -3.76 4.19 -0.81
N SER A 166 -2.62 4.14 -1.49
CA SER A 166 -2.37 4.86 -2.75
C SER A 166 -1.66 3.95 -3.74
N TYR A 167 -1.72 4.31 -5.03
CA TYR A 167 -1.03 3.59 -6.10
C TYR A 167 -0.58 4.58 -7.19
N PRO A 168 0.57 4.34 -7.84
CA PRO A 168 1.03 5.18 -8.94
C PRO A 168 0.13 4.98 -10.17
N THR A 169 -0.08 6.05 -10.92
CA THR A 169 -0.78 6.02 -12.22
C THR A 169 0.15 6.45 -13.35
N LYS A 170 -0.09 5.92 -14.55
CA LYS A 170 0.62 6.27 -15.79
C LYS A 170 -0.31 6.12 -16.99
#